data_AF-X1CU77-F1
#
_entry.id   AF-X1CU77-F1
#
_cell.length_a   1.000
_cell.length_b   1.000
_cell.length_c   1.000
_cell.angle_alpha   90.00
_cell.angle_beta   90.00
_cell.angle_gamma   90.00
#
_symmetry.space_group_name_H-M   'P 1'
#
loop_
_entity.id
_entity.type
_entity.pdbx_description
1 polymer ?
#
loop_
_entity_poly.entity_id
_entity_poly.type
_entity_poly.pdbx_seq_one_letter_code
_entity_poly.pdbx_strand_id
1 'polypeptide(L)'
;MRVGVIGIGQAGGRITDSLLESVEKNVKVSEKVVPFSFAINTAKSDLMGLKRVPKKNRILIGQTTARGHGVGLKRNVSKRIIKQELSSIKREIGTEETYHLDSFLIAIGLGVE
;
A
#
# COMPACT_ATOMS: atom_id res chain seq x y z
N MET A 1 -13.62 -2.81 -15.36
CA MET A 1 -13.03 -1.81 -14.44
C MET A 1 -11.64 -2.27 -14.03
N ARG A 2 -10.62 -1.43 -14.20
CA ARG A 2 -9.23 -1.61 -13.78
C ARG A 2 -8.95 -0.69 -12.60
N VAL A 3 -8.56 -1.26 -11.46
CA VAL A 3 -8.42 -0.55 -10.19
C VAL A 3 -6.99 -0.70 -9.67
N GLY A 4 -6.31 0.43 -9.46
CA GLY A 4 -5.04 0.44 -8.74
C GLY A 4 -5.29 0.40 -7.24
N VAL A 5 -4.79 -0.62 -6.55
CA VAL A 5 -5.06 -0.80 -5.11
C VAL A 5 -3.85 -0.37 -4.28
N ILE A 6 -4.04 0.53 -3.31
CA ILE A 6 -2.98 1.04 -2.45
C ILE A 6 -3.36 0.80 -0.98
N GLY A 7 -2.64 -0.10 -0.32
CA GLY A 7 -2.78 -0.33 1.12
C GLY A 7 -1.87 0.59 1.91
N ILE A 8 -2.41 1.31 2.89
CA ILE A 8 -1.65 2.20 3.78
C ILE A 8 -1.68 1.67 5.21
N GLY A 9 -0.51 1.54 5.82
CA GLY A 9 -0.33 0.96 7.15
C GLY A 9 -0.58 -0.54 7.18
N GLN A 10 -0.54 -1.12 8.39
CA GLN A 10 -0.65 -2.58 8.57
C GLN A 10 -1.98 -3.13 8.08
N ALA A 11 -3.09 -2.55 8.54
CA ALA A 11 -4.43 -2.96 8.14
C ALA A 11 -4.65 -2.79 6.63
N GLY A 12 -4.29 -1.64 6.07
CA GLY A 12 -4.40 -1.38 4.64
C GLY A 12 -3.61 -2.38 3.80
N GLY A 13 -2.37 -2.67 4.18
CA GLY A 13 -1.55 -3.68 3.51
C GLY A 13 -2.18 -5.07 3.52
N ARG A 14 -2.71 -5.52 4.67
CA ARG A 14 -3.40 -6.82 4.79
C ARG A 14 -4.70 -6.88 3.99
N ILE A 15 -5.48 -5.79 3.96
CA ILE A 15 -6.70 -5.69 3.14
C ILE A 15 -6.34 -5.83 1.66
N THR A 16 -5.32 -5.11 1.19
CA THR A 16 -4.83 -5.22 -0.19
C THR A 16 -4.38 -6.65 -0.50
N ASP A 17 -3.60 -7.28 0.37
CA ASP A 17 -3.13 -8.66 0.18
C ASP A 17 -4.27 -9.68 0.12
N SER A 18 -5.30 -9.49 0.94
CA SER A 18 -6.50 -10.36 0.95
C SER A 18 -7.40 -10.11 -0.26
N LEU A 19 -7.44 -8.88 -0.76
CA LEU A 19 -8.18 -8.56 -1.97
C LEU A 19 -7.54 -9.22 -3.20
N LEU A 20 -6.21 -9.18 -3.29
CA LEU A 20 -5.47 -9.90 -4.35
C LEU A 20 -5.73 -11.41 -4.28
N GLU A 21 -5.78 -11.99 -3.08
CA GLU A 21 -6.15 -13.40 -2.90
C GLU A 21 -7.51 -13.72 -3.51
N SER A 22 -8.48 -12.85 -3.27
CA SER A 22 -9.83 -13.03 -3.77
C SER A 22 -9.89 -12.93 -5.28
N VAL A 23 -9.13 -12.01 -5.88
CA VAL A 23 -9.00 -11.86 -7.34
C VAL A 23 -8.34 -13.11 -7.94
N GLU A 24 -7.22 -13.58 -7.38
CA GLU A 24 -6.51 -14.79 -7.83
C GLU A 24 -7.40 -16.05 -7.79
N LYS A 25 -8.21 -16.21 -6.72
CA LYS A 25 -9.02 -17.42 -6.53
C LYS A 25 -10.34 -17.41 -7.30
N ASN A 26 -10.85 -16.24 -7.68
CA ASN A 26 -12.16 -16.14 -8.30
C ASN A 26 -12.04 -16.20 -9.82
N VAL A 27 -12.29 -17.38 -10.40
CA VAL A 27 -12.23 -17.61 -11.85
C VAL A 27 -13.16 -16.73 -12.69
N LYS A 28 -14.16 -16.09 -12.07
CA LYS A 28 -15.07 -15.14 -12.75
C LYS A 28 -14.48 -13.73 -12.83
N VAL A 29 -13.40 -13.44 -12.10
CA VAL A 29 -12.74 -12.14 -12.06
C VAL A 29 -11.45 -12.25 -12.86
N SER A 30 -11.28 -11.37 -13.85
CA SER A 30 -10.01 -11.28 -14.55
C SER A 30 -8.94 -10.73 -13.60
N GLU A 31 -7.76 -11.35 -13.58
CA GLU A 31 -6.58 -10.83 -12.86
C GLU A 31 -6.24 -9.39 -13.28
N LYS A 32 -6.63 -8.99 -14.50
CA LYS A 32 -6.45 -7.63 -15.02
C LYS A 32 -7.31 -6.57 -14.32
N VAL A 33 -8.25 -6.96 -13.45
CA VAL A 33 -9.03 -6.02 -12.62
C VAL A 33 -8.12 -5.24 -11.67
N VAL A 34 -7.05 -5.86 -11.16
CA VAL A 34 -6.04 -5.20 -10.33
C VAL A 34 -4.70 -5.27 -11.04
N PRO A 35 -4.44 -4.39 -12.02
CA PRO A 35 -3.20 -4.45 -12.82
C PRO A 35 -1.94 -4.19 -11.97
N PHE A 36 -2.08 -3.44 -10.87
CA PHE A 36 -1.03 -3.30 -9.87
C PHE A 36 -1.61 -3.04 -8.47
N SER A 37 -0.80 -3.35 -7.48
CA SER A 37 -1.09 -3.08 -6.07
C SER A 37 0.16 -2.56 -5.36
N PHE A 38 -0.02 -1.64 -4.43
CA PHE A 38 1.03 -1.13 -3.56
C PHE A 38 0.70 -1.33 -2.09
N ALA A 39 1.73 -1.46 -1.26
CA ALA A 39 1.62 -1.39 0.20
C ALA A 39 2.62 -0.37 0.73
N ILE A 40 2.14 0.61 1.50
CA ILE A 40 2.95 1.71 2.04
C ILE A 40 2.89 1.63 3.56
N ASN A 41 4.04 1.52 4.21
CA ASN A 41 4.10 1.43 5.67
C ASN A 41 5.42 1.98 6.23
N THR A 42 5.42 2.27 7.53
CA THR A 42 6.61 2.67 8.31
C THR A 42 7.26 1.48 9.04
N ALA A 43 6.56 0.34 9.12
CA ALA A 43 7.06 -0.90 9.69
C ALA A 43 7.51 -1.87 8.59
N LYS A 44 8.80 -2.26 8.62
CA LYS A 44 9.40 -3.18 7.64
C LYS A 44 8.84 -4.60 7.80
N SER A 45 8.64 -5.06 9.03
CA SER A 45 8.08 -6.37 9.34
C SER A 45 6.69 -6.57 8.73
N ASP A 46 5.83 -5.54 8.82
CA ASP A 46 4.50 -5.56 8.21
C ASP A 46 4.57 -5.75 6.69
N LEU A 47 5.44 -5.00 6.01
CA LEU A 47 5.62 -5.13 4.56
C LEU A 47 6.18 -6.51 4.19
N MET A 48 7.15 -7.03 4.95
CA MET A 48 7.71 -8.35 4.72
C MET A 48 6.68 -9.48 4.90
N GLY A 49 5.70 -9.27 5.78
CA GLY A 49 4.63 -10.24 6.06
C GLY A 49 3.57 -10.39 4.96
N LEU A 50 3.51 -9.47 3.98
CA LEU A 50 2.58 -9.57 2.85
C LEU A 50 2.98 -10.70 1.89
N LYS A 51 1.99 -11.38 1.30
CA LYS A 51 2.23 -12.55 0.45
C LYS A 51 2.11 -12.25 -1.04
N ARG A 52 1.16 -11.40 -1.44
CA ARG A 52 0.75 -11.19 -2.84
C ARG A 52 1.15 -9.83 -3.39
N VAL A 53 1.15 -8.78 -2.56
CA VAL A 53 1.66 -7.47 -2.99
C VAL A 53 3.11 -7.65 -3.46
N PRO A 54 3.47 -7.31 -4.71
CA PRO A 54 4.82 -7.52 -5.23
C PRO A 54 5.87 -6.81 -4.37
N LYS A 55 7.02 -7.45 -4.10
CA LYS A 55 8.06 -6.87 -3.24
C LYS A 55 8.51 -5.48 -3.70
N LYS A 56 8.63 -5.27 -5.03
CA LYS A 56 8.96 -3.96 -5.62
C LYS A 56 7.94 -2.86 -5.31
N ASN A 57 6.68 -3.23 -5.02
CA ASN A 57 5.58 -2.30 -4.76
C ASN A 57 5.28 -2.17 -3.25
N ARG A 58 6.21 -2.63 -2.40
CA ARG A 58 6.15 -2.47 -0.94
C ARG A 58 7.04 -1.30 -0.53
N ILE A 59 6.44 -0.13 -0.35
CA ILE A 59 7.13 1.13 -0.11
C ILE A 59 7.29 1.34 1.40
N LEU A 60 8.54 1.26 1.87
CA LEU A 60 8.88 1.62 3.25
C LEU A 60 9.16 3.11 3.34
N ILE A 61 8.41 3.83 4.17
CA ILE A 61 8.56 5.27 4.39
C ILE A 61 8.99 5.57 5.83
N GLY A 62 9.50 6.77 6.07
CA GLY A 62 9.84 7.26 7.40
C GLY A 62 11.06 6.58 7.99
N GLN A 63 11.98 6.08 7.18
CA GLN A 63 13.16 5.34 7.66
C GLN A 63 14.00 6.16 8.65
N THR A 64 14.14 7.46 8.41
CA THR A 64 14.87 8.39 9.31
C THR A 64 14.21 8.54 10.68
N THR A 65 12.88 8.40 10.74
CA THR A 65 12.10 8.66 11.96
C THR A 65 11.71 7.37 12.69
N ALA A 66 11.24 6.36 11.97
CA ALA A 66 10.70 5.11 12.51
C ALA A 66 11.70 3.95 12.46
N ARG A 67 12.80 4.07 11.69
CA ARG A 67 13.82 3.02 11.51
C ARG A 67 13.24 1.65 11.13
N GLY A 68 12.10 1.63 10.44
CA GLY A 68 11.42 0.40 10.05
C GLY A 68 10.63 -0.32 11.16
N HIS A 69 10.45 0.27 12.35
CA HIS A 69 9.68 -0.34 13.46
C HIS A 69 8.21 0.10 13.51
N GLY A 70 7.83 1.02 12.63
CA GLY A 70 6.52 1.67 12.70
C GLY A 70 6.51 2.89 13.63
N VAL A 71 5.43 3.66 13.55
CA VAL A 71 5.21 4.88 14.35
C VAL A 71 4.15 4.71 15.44
N GLY A 72 3.55 3.52 15.56
CA GLY A 72 2.40 3.26 16.43
C GLY A 72 1.23 4.19 16.12
N LEU A 73 0.51 4.65 17.14
CA LEU A 73 -0.62 5.57 17.00
C LEU A 73 -0.21 7.06 16.96
N LYS A 74 1.08 7.37 16.71
CA LYS A 74 1.60 8.75 16.67
C LYS A 74 1.20 9.45 15.37
N ARG A 75 -0.05 9.97 15.33
CA ARG A 75 -0.66 10.60 14.14
C ARG A 75 0.16 11.78 13.59
N ASN A 76 0.68 12.65 14.45
CA ASN A 76 1.45 13.82 14.01
C ASN A 76 2.79 13.43 13.36
N VAL A 77 3.45 12.40 13.88
CA VAL A 77 4.68 11.85 13.30
C VAL A 77 4.38 11.25 11.92
N SER A 78 3.30 10.48 11.81
CA SER A 78 2.84 9.88 10.55
C SER A 78 2.52 10.92 9.47
N LYS A 79 1.77 11.97 9.85
CA LYS A 79 1.44 13.10 8.96
C LYS A 79 2.70 13.77 8.42
N ARG A 80 3.70 14.00 9.28
CA ARG A 80 4.97 14.61 8.88
C ARG A 80 5.75 13.74 7.90
N ILE A 81 5.86 12.44 8.18
CA ILE A 81 6.53 11.48 7.28
C ILE A 81 5.88 11.48 5.90
N ILE A 82 4.54 11.33 5.84
CA ILE A 82 3.83 11.33 4.55
C ILE A 82 4.06 12.64 3.80
N LYS A 83 3.99 13.79 4.46
CA LYS A 83 4.26 15.09 3.81
C LYS A 83 5.67 15.18 3.23
N GLN A 84 6.67 14.70 3.97
CA GLN A 84 8.08 14.74 3.54
C GLN A 84 8.37 13.79 2.38
N GLU A 85 7.70 12.64 2.35
CA GLU A 85 8.01 11.57 1.40
C GLU A 85 6.96 11.41 0.28
N LEU A 86 5.95 12.29 0.22
CA LEU A 86 4.88 12.22 -0.78
C LEU A 86 5.39 12.19 -2.22
N SER A 87 6.41 12.98 -2.55
CA SER A 87 7.02 12.99 -3.89
C SER A 87 7.67 11.66 -4.24
N SER A 88 8.34 11.02 -3.28
CA SER A 88 8.92 9.69 -3.47
C SER A 88 7.85 8.61 -3.61
N ILE A 89 6.80 8.65 -2.79
CA ILE A 89 5.65 7.75 -2.92
C ILE A 89 5.01 7.87 -4.32
N LYS A 90 4.77 9.10 -4.78
CA LYS A 90 4.20 9.35 -6.11
C LYS A 90 5.10 8.82 -7.24
N ARG A 91 6.42 9.01 -7.11
CA ARG A 91 7.39 8.50 -8.09
C ARG A 91 7.35 6.98 -8.17
N GLU A 92 7.33 6.28 -7.03
CA GLU A 92 7.25 4.81 -7.03
C GLU A 92 5.93 4.30 -7.61
N ILE A 93 4.80 4.93 -7.28
CA ILE A 93 3.50 4.59 -7.89
C ILE A 93 3.53 4.83 -9.40
N GLY A 94 4.17 5.91 -9.85
CA GLY A 94 4.32 6.25 -11.26
C GLY A 94 5.22 5.32 -12.07
N THR A 95 5.89 4.35 -11.44
CA THR A 95 6.64 3.30 -12.16
C THR A 95 5.73 2.26 -12.81
N GLU A 96 4.47 2.17 -12.37
CA GLU A 96 3.43 1.34 -12.98
C GLU A 96 2.62 2.15 -13.99
N GLU A 97 2.01 1.47 -14.97
CA GLU A 97 1.21 2.10 -16.02
C GLU A 97 -0.16 2.60 -15.51
N THR A 98 -0.14 3.71 -14.78
CA THR A 98 -1.34 4.27 -14.12
C THR A 98 -2.39 4.85 -15.08
N TYR A 99 -1.99 5.22 -16.31
CA TYR A 99 -2.87 5.86 -17.31
C TYR A 99 -3.99 4.94 -17.84
N HIS A 100 -3.86 3.64 -17.61
CA HIS A 100 -4.87 2.63 -17.95
C HIS A 100 -5.90 2.39 -16.84
N LEU A 101 -5.75 3.01 -15.67
CA LEU A 101 -6.68 2.79 -14.58
C LEU A 101 -8.00 3.54 -14.78
N ASP A 102 -9.09 2.89 -14.39
CA ASP A 102 -10.39 3.53 -14.27
C ASP A 102 -10.54 4.20 -12.88
N SER A 103 -9.85 3.69 -11.86
CA SER A 103 -9.89 4.22 -10.50
C SER A 103 -8.71 3.78 -9.63
N PHE A 104 -8.55 4.46 -8.48
CA PHE A 104 -7.72 4.02 -7.36
C PHE A 104 -8.58 3.63 -6.17
N LEU A 105 -8.22 2.53 -5.51
CA LEU A 105 -8.78 2.12 -4.22
C LEU A 105 -7.71 2.26 -3.14
N ILE A 106 -7.95 3.13 -2.15
CA ILE A 106 -7.06 3.31 -1.01
C ILE A 106 -7.63 2.55 0.20
N ALA A 107 -6.93 1.51 0.65
CA ALA A 107 -7.29 0.75 1.84
C ALA A 107 -6.51 1.26 3.05
N ILE A 108 -7.22 1.65 4.11
CA ILE A 108 -6.62 2.19 5.34
C ILE A 108 -7.41 1.76 6.57
N GLY A 109 -6.71 1.46 7.66
CA GLY A 109 -7.31 1.39 9.00
C GLY A 109 -7.23 2.77 9.66
N LEU A 110 -8.38 3.35 10.02
CA LEU A 110 -8.45 4.72 10.55
C LEU A 110 -7.93 4.83 12.00
N GLY A 111 -7.91 3.72 12.73
CA GLY A 111 -7.64 3.70 14.17
C GLY A 111 -8.82 4.25 14.99
N VAL A 112 -8.62 4.35 16.30
CA VAL A 112 -9.51 5.03 17.25
C VAL A 112 -8.75 6.21 17.86
N GLU A 113 -9.48 7.24 18.29
CA GLU A 113 -8.90 8.46 18.92
C GLU A 113 -8.20 8.16 20.25
#